data_AF-A0A251WK34-F1
#
_entry.id   AF-A0A251WK34-F1
#
_cell.length_a   1.000
_cell.length_b   1.000
_cell.length_c   1.000
_cell.angle_alpha   90.00
_cell.angle_beta   90.00
_cell.angle_gamma   90.00
#
_symmetry.space_group_name_H-M   'P 1'
#
loop_
_entity.id
_entity.type
_entity.pdbx_description
1 polymer ?
#
loop_
_entity_poly.entity_id
_entity_poly.type
_entity_poly.pdbx_seq_one_letter_code
_entity_poly.pdbx_strand_id
1 'polypeptide(L)'
;MSRRKSVRDLEKQLEYARRRAAFVPPADTAGVSQRRPKRAVQYNSILVSRAYTVQASEAGLTFFGGLAALGLADDEDDGPAPRGFKPAQIHAMQADATPQPLTARASGRRYIRYARGTRGSSVQSTFSAPISGTGTSATVGDVRTKYETISNAKAATVGAYGRIWLTWEQLPLASSGTGGGGV
;
A
#
# COMPACT_ATOMS: atom_id res chain seq x y z
N MET A 1 -16.73 12.52 -56.13
CA MET A 1 -17.71 13.50 -55.59
C MET A 1 -17.50 13.63 -54.09
N SER A 2 -16.99 14.79 -53.64
CA SER A 2 -16.79 15.10 -52.23
C SER A 2 -18.15 15.29 -51.54
N ARG A 3 -18.45 14.49 -50.51
CA ARG A 3 -19.66 14.69 -49.69
C ARG A 3 -19.50 16.03 -48.94
N ARG A 4 -20.30 17.03 -49.30
CA ARG A 4 -20.33 18.32 -48.59
C ARG A 4 -20.71 18.03 -47.14
N LYS A 5 -19.79 18.28 -46.21
CA LYS A 5 -20.06 18.18 -44.77
C LYS A 5 -21.15 19.18 -44.41
N SER A 6 -22.11 18.76 -43.58
CA SER A 6 -23.13 19.68 -43.09
C SER A 6 -22.50 20.73 -42.18
N VAL A 7 -23.08 21.94 -42.13
CA VAL A 7 -22.60 23.03 -41.27
C VAL A 7 -22.47 22.57 -39.81
N ARG A 8 -23.41 21.75 -39.34
CA ARG A 8 -23.42 21.17 -37.99
C ARG A 8 -22.23 20.24 -37.71
N ASP A 9 -21.76 19.51 -38.72
CA ASP A 9 -20.57 18.64 -38.58
C ASP A 9 -19.29 19.46 -38.51
N LEU A 10 -19.24 20.58 -39.23
CA LEU A 10 -18.13 21.53 -39.18
C LEU A 10 -18.07 22.23 -37.81
N GLU A 11 -19.22 22.62 -37.25
CA GLU A 11 -19.30 23.21 -35.90
C GLU A 11 -18.83 22.23 -34.82
N LYS A 12 -19.28 20.96 -34.86
CA LYS A 12 -18.81 19.92 -33.94
C LYS A 12 -17.30 19.67 -34.05
N GLN A 13 -16.77 19.64 -35.27
CA GLN A 13 -15.33 19.47 -35.50
C GLN A 13 -14.54 20.66 -34.96
N LEU A 14 -15.07 21.88 -35.10
CA LEU A 14 -14.46 23.10 -34.61
C LEU A 14 -14.52 23.18 -33.07
N GLU A 15 -15.62 22.78 -32.45
CA GLU A 15 -15.76 22.68 -31.00
C GLU A 15 -14.80 21.63 -30.42
N TYR A 16 -14.70 20.46 -31.04
CA TYR A 16 -13.75 19.43 -30.66
C TYR A 16 -12.30 19.90 -30.79
N ALA A 17 -11.96 20.59 -31.89
CA ALA A 17 -10.64 21.16 -32.09
C ALA A 17 -10.31 22.23 -31.04
N ARG A 18 -11.26 23.12 -30.70
CA ARG A 18 -11.11 24.11 -29.62
C ARG A 18 -10.90 23.46 -28.26
N ARG A 19 -11.68 22.43 -27.93
CA ARG A 19 -11.53 21.69 -26.66
C ARG A 19 -10.20 20.95 -26.57
N ARG A 20 -9.73 20.37 -27.68
CA ARG A 20 -8.42 19.71 -27.75
C ARG A 20 -7.27 20.71 -27.64
N ALA A 21 -7.38 21.88 -28.26
CA ALA A 21 -6.38 22.93 -28.15
C ALA A 21 -6.35 23.58 -26.76
N ALA A 22 -7.52 23.70 -26.10
CA ALA A 22 -7.64 24.18 -24.72
C ALA A 22 -7.36 23.09 -23.67
N PHE A 23 -7.16 21.84 -24.09
CA PHE A 23 -6.83 20.76 -23.17
C PHE A 23 -5.39 20.94 -22.70
N VAL A 24 -5.26 21.51 -21.50
CA VAL A 24 -4.02 21.43 -20.73
C VAL A 24 -4.03 20.05 -20.08
N PRO A 25 -3.16 19.10 -20.50
CA PRO A 25 -3.02 17.85 -19.76
C PRO A 25 -2.74 18.20 -18.29
N PRO A 26 -3.31 17.47 -17.32
CA PRO A 26 -2.93 17.63 -15.94
C PRO A 26 -1.41 17.59 -15.89
N ALA A 27 -0.78 18.60 -15.28
CA ALA A 27 0.67 18.60 -15.15
C ALA A 27 1.06 17.25 -14.54
N ASP A 28 1.90 16.49 -15.25
CA ASP A 28 2.61 15.39 -14.61
C ASP A 28 3.21 15.99 -13.36
N THR A 29 2.88 15.40 -12.21
CA THR A 29 3.25 15.93 -10.90
C THR A 29 4.74 15.66 -10.66
N ALA A 30 5.59 16.16 -11.55
CA ALA A 30 7.01 16.35 -11.34
C ALA A 30 7.16 17.35 -10.18
N GLY A 31 7.23 16.82 -8.96
CA GLY A 31 7.42 17.61 -7.75
C GLY A 31 6.36 17.44 -6.66
N VAL A 32 5.29 16.65 -6.85
CA VAL A 32 4.52 16.22 -5.68
C VAL A 32 5.32 15.11 -5.04
N SER A 33 6.14 15.46 -4.05
CA SER A 33 6.78 14.49 -3.14
C SER A 33 5.69 13.49 -2.76
N GLN A 34 5.87 12.23 -3.13
CA GLN A 34 4.90 11.19 -2.84
C GLN A 34 4.56 11.31 -1.36
N ARG A 35 3.28 11.56 -1.02
CA ARG A 35 2.87 11.87 0.37
C ARG A 35 3.34 10.79 1.36
N ARG A 36 3.70 9.62 0.84
CA ARG A 36 4.40 8.53 1.52
C ARG A 36 5.43 7.94 0.56
N PRO A 37 6.72 8.26 0.70
CA PRO A 37 7.76 7.67 -0.14
C PRO A 37 7.79 6.14 0.06
N LYS A 38 8.08 5.45 -1.05
CA LYS A 38 8.25 3.99 -1.09
C LYS A 38 9.64 3.65 -1.60
N ARG A 39 10.18 2.55 -1.08
CA ARG A 39 11.48 1.99 -1.43
C ARG A 39 11.31 0.57 -1.96
N ALA A 40 12.03 0.23 -3.03
CA ALA A 40 12.16 -1.14 -3.50
C ALA A 40 13.02 -1.93 -2.50
N VAL A 41 12.56 -3.12 -2.13
CA VAL A 41 13.24 -4.01 -1.18
C VAL A 41 13.14 -5.44 -1.67
N GLN A 42 14.18 -6.23 -1.40
CA GLN A 42 14.15 -7.67 -1.61
C GLN A 42 13.29 -8.33 -0.53
N TYR A 43 12.35 -9.17 -0.95
CA TYR A 43 11.46 -9.95 -0.09
C TYR A 43 11.59 -11.43 -0.42
N ASN A 44 11.93 -12.23 0.59
CA ASN A 44 12.00 -13.69 0.46
C ASN A 44 10.63 -14.29 0.76
N SER A 45 10.03 -14.95 -0.25
CA SER A 45 8.71 -15.57 -0.10
C SER A 45 8.75 -16.80 0.80
N ILE A 46 7.73 -16.92 1.65
CA ILE A 46 7.54 -18.07 2.55
C ILE A 46 6.76 -19.21 1.90
N LEU A 47 6.15 -18.96 0.73
CA LEU A 47 5.31 -19.92 0.01
C LEU A 47 5.99 -20.47 -1.24
N VAL A 48 6.89 -19.71 -1.84
CA VAL A 48 7.63 -20.06 -3.05
C VAL A 48 9.07 -19.67 -2.78
N SER A 49 9.98 -20.63 -2.58
CA SER A 49 11.40 -20.42 -2.21
C SER A 49 12.18 -19.58 -3.23
N ARG A 50 11.83 -18.30 -3.31
CA ARG A 50 12.23 -17.32 -4.32
C ARG A 50 12.12 -15.92 -3.72
N ALA A 51 13.07 -15.06 -4.09
CA ALA A 51 13.03 -13.65 -3.76
C ALA A 51 12.28 -12.84 -4.82
N TYR A 52 11.61 -11.78 -4.37
CA TYR A 52 10.91 -10.82 -5.21
C TYR A 52 11.23 -9.40 -4.79
N THR A 53 11.31 -8.50 -5.77
CA THR A 53 11.35 -7.07 -5.50
C THR A 53 9.95 -6.55 -5.19
N VAL A 54 9.76 -6.02 -3.98
CA VAL A 54 8.48 -5.44 -3.52
C VAL A 54 8.67 -3.99 -3.07
N GLN A 55 7.57 -3.24 -3.00
CA GLN A 55 7.58 -1.84 -2.59
C GLN A 55 7.19 -1.71 -1.12
N ALA A 56 8.07 -1.17 -0.29
CA ALA A 56 7.83 -0.90 1.13
C ALA A 56 7.68 0.60 1.39
N SER A 57 6.81 0.99 2.33
CA SER A 57 6.72 2.40 2.74
C SER A 57 7.89 2.76 3.65
N GLU A 58 8.59 3.86 3.37
CA GLU A 58 9.73 4.28 4.20
C GLU A 58 9.31 4.54 5.66
N ALA A 59 8.16 5.18 5.87
CA ALA A 59 7.62 5.39 7.21
C ALA A 59 7.37 4.06 7.95
N GLY A 60 6.95 3.01 7.23
CA GLY A 60 6.80 1.67 7.78
C GLY A 60 8.13 1.03 8.13
N LEU A 61 9.10 1.07 7.20
CA LEU A 61 10.45 0.56 7.43
C LEU A 61 11.07 1.21 8.67
N THR A 62 11.04 2.54 8.77
CA THR A 62 11.56 3.28 9.93
C THR A 62 10.79 2.94 11.21
N PHE A 63 9.46 2.85 11.15
CA PHE A 63 8.64 2.54 12.33
C PHE A 63 8.98 1.16 12.91
N PHE A 64 9.19 0.15 12.07
CA PHE A 64 9.46 -1.23 12.51
C PHE A 64 10.94 -1.56 12.72
N GLY A 65 11.85 -0.61 12.55
CA GLY A 65 13.28 -0.78 12.88
C GLY A 65 14.20 -1.08 11.70
N GLY A 66 13.76 -0.81 10.47
CA GLY A 66 14.55 -0.93 9.25
C GLY A 66 14.50 -2.29 8.59
N LEU A 67 15.27 -2.45 7.51
CA LEU A 67 15.28 -3.64 6.65
C LEU A 67 15.68 -4.91 7.43
N ALA A 68 16.79 -4.86 8.18
CA ALA A 68 17.32 -6.00 8.93
C ALA A 68 16.33 -6.55 9.96
N ALA A 69 15.64 -5.67 10.70
CA ALA A 69 14.61 -6.07 11.67
C ALA A 69 13.47 -6.83 10.98
N LEU A 70 13.03 -6.34 9.83
CA LEU A 70 11.97 -6.93 9.00
C LEU A 70 12.43 -8.14 8.17
N GLY A 71 13.72 -8.49 8.20
CA GLY A 71 14.28 -9.57 7.39
C GLY A 71 14.24 -9.28 5.89
N LEU A 72 14.27 -8.00 5.53
CA LEU A 72 14.36 -7.50 4.16
C LEU A 72 15.81 -7.13 3.85
N ALA A 73 16.13 -7.05 2.57
CA ALA A 73 17.39 -6.48 2.09
C ALA A 73 17.11 -5.34 1.10
N ASP A 74 18.19 -4.68 0.68
CA ASP A 74 18.14 -3.75 -0.45
C ASP A 74 17.67 -4.45 -1.72
N ASP A 75 17.16 -3.71 -2.69
CA ASP A 75 16.76 -4.34 -3.94
C ASP A 75 17.98 -4.96 -4.63
N GLU A 76 17.84 -6.21 -4.99
CA GLU A 76 18.76 -6.88 -5.91
C GLU A 76 18.05 -7.02 -7.26
N ASP A 77 18.76 -7.50 -8.29
CA ASP A 77 18.20 -7.77 -9.63
C ASP A 77 17.18 -8.93 -9.64
N ASP A 78 16.45 -9.13 -8.54
CA ASP A 78 15.35 -10.06 -8.42
C ASP A 78 14.17 -9.64 -9.32
N GLY A 79 13.53 -10.66 -9.88
CA GLY A 79 12.34 -10.47 -10.68
C GLY A 79 11.21 -9.80 -9.88
N PRO A 80 10.37 -8.97 -10.53
CA PRO A 80 9.23 -8.38 -9.87
C PRO A 80 8.26 -9.46 -9.39
N ALA A 81 7.59 -9.19 -8.27
CA ALA A 81 6.54 -10.08 -7.78
C ALA A 81 5.44 -10.30 -8.84
N PRO A 82 4.90 -11.53 -8.98
CA PRO A 82 3.86 -11.81 -9.95
C PRO A 82 2.58 -11.02 -9.63
N ARG A 83 1.79 -10.71 -10.66
CA ARG A 83 0.57 -9.91 -10.48
C ARG A 83 -0.40 -10.59 -9.51
N GLY A 84 -0.84 -9.86 -8.49
CA GLY A 84 -1.75 -10.37 -7.46
C GLY A 84 -1.07 -11.00 -6.25
N PHE A 85 0.27 -11.11 -6.27
CA PHE A 85 1.05 -11.47 -5.11
C PHE A 85 0.92 -10.43 -3.99
N LYS A 86 0.76 -10.89 -2.75
CA LYS A 86 0.82 -10.04 -1.56
C LYS A 86 1.86 -10.60 -0.61
N PRO A 87 2.95 -9.87 -0.31
CA PRO A 87 3.92 -10.31 0.68
C PRO A 87 3.27 -10.40 2.06
N ALA A 88 3.87 -11.17 2.98
CA ALA A 88 3.53 -11.04 4.38
C ALA A 88 3.81 -9.60 4.84
N GLN A 89 2.89 -9.02 5.61
CA GLN A 89 2.98 -7.64 6.07
C GLN A 89 2.72 -7.56 7.57
N ILE A 90 3.58 -6.80 8.25
CA ILE A 90 3.33 -6.34 9.60
C ILE A 90 2.65 -4.97 9.55
N HIS A 91 1.65 -4.80 10.40
CA HIS A 91 0.87 -3.58 10.50
C HIS A 91 0.85 -3.08 11.94
N ALA A 92 0.78 -1.77 12.10
CA ALA A 92 0.64 -1.13 13.40
C ALA A 92 -0.33 0.04 13.34
N MET A 93 -1.15 0.17 14.38
CA MET A 93 -1.92 1.36 14.68
C MET A 93 -1.40 1.94 15.99
N GLN A 94 -0.89 3.16 15.95
CA GLN A 94 -0.53 3.93 17.13
C GLN A 94 -1.77 4.65 17.66
N ALA A 95 -2.07 4.42 18.94
CA ALA A 95 -3.16 5.06 19.63
C ALA A 95 -2.80 6.45 20.14
N ASP A 96 -3.84 7.27 20.32
CA ASP A 96 -3.78 8.47 21.12
C ASP A 96 -3.81 8.10 22.61
N ALA A 97 -3.03 8.81 23.42
CA ALA A 97 -3.06 8.66 24.88
C ALA A 97 -4.37 9.20 25.46
N THR A 98 -4.98 10.18 24.79
CA THR A 98 -6.25 10.80 25.20
C THR A 98 -7.25 10.74 24.05
N PRO A 99 -8.02 9.64 23.89
CA PRO A 99 -9.01 9.52 22.82
C PRO A 99 -10.02 10.67 22.85
N GLN A 100 -10.12 11.39 21.74
CA GLN A 100 -10.99 12.57 21.65
C GLN A 100 -12.35 12.21 21.03
N PRO A 101 -13.47 12.73 21.56
CA PRO A 101 -14.76 12.62 20.92
C PRO A 101 -14.79 13.51 19.67
N LEU A 102 -15.20 12.95 18.54
CA LEU A 102 -15.30 13.63 17.25
C LEU A 102 -16.70 13.42 16.66
N THR A 103 -17.07 14.31 15.75
CA THR A 103 -18.33 14.20 14.98
C THR A 103 -18.00 13.82 13.54
N ALA A 104 -18.66 12.77 13.01
CA ALA A 104 -18.49 12.35 11.64
C ALA A 104 -19.06 13.40 10.66
N ARG A 105 -18.26 13.85 9.68
CA ARG A 105 -18.66 14.95 8.78
C ARG A 105 -19.86 14.59 7.89
N ALA A 106 -19.93 13.33 7.46
CA ALA A 106 -20.98 12.85 6.56
C ALA A 106 -22.28 12.49 7.28
N SER A 107 -22.22 11.99 8.53
CA SER A 107 -23.39 11.44 9.24
C SER A 107 -23.79 12.21 10.50
N GLY A 108 -23.00 13.18 10.96
CA GLY A 108 -23.26 13.91 12.21
C GLY A 108 -23.11 13.06 13.47
N ARG A 109 -22.79 11.76 13.36
CA ARG A 109 -22.69 10.85 14.52
C ARG A 109 -21.43 11.13 15.31
N ARG A 110 -21.56 11.19 16.65
CA ARG A 110 -20.42 11.27 17.57
C ARG A 110 -19.73 9.91 17.66
N TYR A 111 -18.41 9.90 17.64
CA TYR A 111 -17.58 8.71 17.80
C TYR A 111 -16.27 9.09 18.49
N ILE A 112 -15.67 8.16 19.22
CA ILE A 112 -14.36 8.35 19.85
C ILE A 112 -13.29 7.89 18.87
N ARG A 113 -12.28 8.73 18.63
CA ARG A 113 -11.12 8.34 17.82
C ARG A 113 -9.99 7.91 18.71
N TYR A 114 -9.56 6.66 18.52
CA TYR A 114 -8.44 6.06 19.25
C TYR A 114 -7.10 6.21 18.54
N ALA A 115 -7.08 6.48 17.24
CA ALA A 115 -5.84 6.62 16.48
C ALA A 115 -5.15 7.97 16.76
N ARG A 116 -3.82 7.96 16.87
CA ARG A 116 -2.98 9.12 17.19
C ARG A 116 -3.26 10.34 16.29
N GLY A 117 -3.11 11.52 16.87
CA GLY A 117 -3.20 12.82 16.21
C GLY A 117 -4.62 13.39 16.25
N THR A 118 -4.81 14.63 15.85
CA THR A 118 -6.15 15.22 15.69
C THR A 118 -6.68 15.00 14.27
N ARG A 119 -7.99 15.11 14.08
CA ARG A 119 -8.57 15.07 12.73
C ARG A 119 -8.03 16.26 11.92
N GLY A 120 -7.50 15.98 10.73
CA GLY A 120 -6.86 17.00 9.88
C GLY A 120 -5.37 17.22 10.16
N SER A 121 -4.81 16.57 11.19
CA SER A 121 -3.36 16.59 11.41
C SER A 121 -2.60 15.78 10.35
N SER A 122 -1.35 16.15 10.12
CA SER A 122 -0.39 15.41 9.30
C SER A 122 0.22 14.20 10.03
N VAL A 123 -0.21 13.92 11.27
CA VAL A 123 0.33 12.85 12.09
C VAL A 123 -0.12 11.49 11.57
N GLN A 124 0.85 10.68 11.16
CA GLN A 124 0.61 9.29 10.76
C GLN A 124 0.35 8.43 12.00
N SER A 125 -0.73 7.66 11.96
CA SER A 125 -1.15 6.76 13.05
C SER A 125 -1.15 5.29 12.63
N THR A 126 -0.98 5.00 11.35
CA THR A 126 -0.93 3.64 10.83
C THR A 126 0.34 3.41 10.03
N PHE A 127 0.97 2.27 10.26
CA PHE A 127 2.23 1.88 9.63
C PHE A 127 2.07 0.46 9.09
N SER A 128 2.67 0.20 7.93
CA SER A 128 2.75 -1.13 7.36
C SER A 128 4.07 -1.32 6.63
N ALA A 129 4.62 -2.53 6.72
CA ALA A 129 5.82 -2.91 5.99
C ALA A 129 5.77 -4.41 5.64
N PRO A 130 6.39 -4.83 4.52
CA PRO A 130 6.67 -6.24 4.28
C PRO A 130 7.54 -6.82 5.39
N ILE A 131 7.38 -8.11 5.67
CA ILE A 131 8.19 -8.84 6.65
C ILE A 131 8.52 -10.24 6.11
N SER A 132 9.80 -10.59 6.08
CA SER A 132 10.30 -11.88 5.58
C SER A 132 11.32 -12.50 6.54
N GLY A 133 11.74 -13.73 6.23
CA GLY A 133 12.83 -14.41 6.93
C GLY A 133 14.21 -13.96 6.45
N THR A 134 15.23 -14.23 7.26
CA THR A 134 16.64 -14.05 6.88
C THR A 134 17.13 -15.28 6.13
N GLY A 135 17.62 -15.10 4.90
CA GLY A 135 18.20 -16.17 4.08
C GLY A 135 17.41 -16.45 2.79
N THR A 136 17.93 -17.38 1.96
CA THR A 136 17.39 -17.72 0.63
C THR A 136 16.05 -18.48 0.67
N SER A 137 15.59 -18.91 1.84
CA SER A 137 14.30 -19.57 2.02
C SER A 137 13.71 -19.14 3.35
N ALA A 138 12.82 -18.16 3.31
CA ALA A 138 12.13 -17.68 4.49
C ALA A 138 11.10 -18.73 4.96
N THR A 139 11.06 -19.03 6.25
CA THR A 139 10.05 -19.93 6.82
C THR A 139 8.96 -19.17 7.55
N VAL A 140 7.82 -19.81 7.77
CA VAL A 140 6.74 -19.29 8.63
C VAL A 140 7.25 -19.02 10.05
N GLY A 141 8.16 -19.88 10.55
CA GLY A 141 8.79 -19.72 11.86
C GLY A 141 9.59 -18.42 11.95
N ASP A 142 10.43 -18.14 10.95
CA ASP A 142 11.27 -16.93 10.93
C ASP A 142 10.43 -15.65 10.96
N VAL A 143 9.39 -15.60 10.13
CA VAL A 143 8.48 -14.44 10.07
C VAL A 143 7.76 -14.27 11.40
N ARG A 144 7.32 -15.36 12.04
CA ARG A 144 6.66 -15.31 13.35
C ARG A 144 7.60 -14.80 14.44
N THR A 145 8.81 -15.33 14.53
CA THR A 145 9.81 -14.89 15.52
C THR A 145 10.15 -13.41 15.36
N LYS A 146 10.33 -12.94 14.12
CA LYS A 146 10.56 -11.52 13.83
C LYS A 146 9.35 -10.67 14.20
N TYR A 147 8.15 -11.10 13.85
CA TYR A 147 6.91 -10.42 14.22
C TYR A 147 6.79 -10.28 15.75
N GLU A 148 7.00 -11.35 16.51
CA GLU A 148 6.94 -11.33 17.98
C GLU A 148 8.00 -10.40 18.56
N THR A 149 9.23 -10.44 18.05
CA THR A 149 10.32 -9.55 18.45
C THR A 149 9.97 -8.07 18.22
N ILE A 150 9.51 -7.72 17.02
CA ILE A 150 9.14 -6.35 16.66
C ILE A 150 7.91 -5.89 17.45
N SER A 151 6.91 -6.76 17.61
CA SER A 151 5.68 -6.46 18.35
C SER A 151 5.99 -6.11 19.80
N ASN A 152 6.83 -6.91 20.45
CA ASN A 152 7.27 -6.67 21.83
C ASN A 152 8.06 -5.36 21.95
N ALA A 153 8.99 -5.10 21.02
CA ALA A 153 9.78 -3.87 21.00
C ALA A 153 8.93 -2.60 20.77
N LYS A 154 7.78 -2.72 20.09
CA LYS A 154 6.91 -1.60 19.73
C LYS A 154 5.66 -1.48 20.60
N ALA A 155 5.46 -2.39 21.56
CA ALA A 155 4.27 -2.42 22.43
C ALA A 155 4.03 -1.07 23.15
N ALA A 156 5.08 -0.49 23.74
CA ALA A 156 4.98 0.83 24.38
C ALA A 156 4.74 1.97 23.37
N THR A 157 5.30 1.85 22.16
CA THR A 157 5.15 2.88 21.11
C THR A 157 3.73 2.96 20.58
N VAL A 158 3.03 1.83 20.44
CA VAL A 158 1.65 1.80 19.92
C VAL A 158 0.62 2.29 20.95
N GLY A 159 0.92 2.20 22.24
CA GLY A 159 0.06 2.67 23.32
C GLY A 159 -1.11 1.74 23.63
N ALA A 160 -1.88 2.06 24.68
CA ALA A 160 -2.86 1.15 25.29
C ALA A 160 -3.97 0.66 24.35
N TYR A 161 -4.42 1.50 23.41
CA TYR A 161 -5.42 1.15 22.41
C TYR A 161 -4.81 0.81 21.04
N GLY A 162 -3.48 0.85 20.95
CA GLY A 162 -2.74 0.53 19.76
C GLY A 162 -2.74 -0.96 19.50
N ARG A 163 -2.48 -1.34 18.25
CA ARG A 163 -2.45 -2.76 17.85
C ARG A 163 -1.36 -2.99 16.84
N ILE A 164 -0.72 -4.16 16.94
CA ILE A 164 0.20 -4.68 15.95
C ILE A 164 -0.37 -6.02 15.49
N TRP A 165 -0.38 -6.28 14.18
CA TRP A 165 -0.88 -7.53 13.64
C TRP A 165 -0.12 -7.93 12.38
N LEU A 166 -0.17 -9.22 12.07
CA LEU A 166 0.46 -9.84 10.92
C LEU A 166 -0.62 -10.25 9.91
N THR A 167 -0.40 -9.94 8.64
CA THR A 167 -1.13 -10.55 7.53
C THR A 167 -0.19 -11.44 6.74
N TRP A 168 -0.55 -12.71 6.57
CA TRP A 168 0.26 -13.68 5.87
C TRP A 168 0.29 -13.45 4.35
N GLU A 169 1.34 -13.99 3.74
CA GLU A 169 1.55 -13.96 2.30
C GLU A 169 0.36 -14.60 1.55
N GLN A 170 0.00 -14.02 0.40
CA GLN A 170 -1.01 -14.57 -0.50
C GLN A 170 -0.43 -14.67 -1.92
N LEU A 171 -0.50 -15.87 -2.49
CA LEU A 171 -0.16 -16.08 -3.90
C LEU A 171 -1.29 -15.55 -4.80
N PRO A 172 -0.96 -15.18 -6.06
CA PRO A 172 -1.98 -14.90 -7.06
C PRO A 172 -2.97 -16.07 -7.10
N LEU A 173 -4.26 -15.79 -6.97
CA LEU A 173 -5.28 -16.79 -7.23
C LEU A 173 -5.09 -17.25 -8.68
N ALA A 174 -4.73 -18.52 -8.88
CA ALA A 174 -4.91 -19.15 -10.17
C ALA A 174 -6.38 -18.92 -10.55
N SER A 175 -6.60 -18.34 -11.72
CA SER A 175 -7.91 -17.94 -12.26
C SER A 175 -9.08 -18.80 -11.73
N SER A 176 -10.10 -18.16 -11.17
CA SER A 176 -11.46 -18.72 -11.18
C SER A 176 -11.85 -18.95 -12.64
N GLY A 177 -11.56 -20.14 -13.13
CA GLY A 177 -11.59 -20.52 -14.53
C GLY A 177 -11.96 -21.99 -14.67
N THR A 178 -13.00 -22.41 -13.96
CA THR A 178 -13.86 -23.52 -14.37
C THR A 178 -15.25 -22.95 -14.48
N GLY A 179 -15.52 -22.31 -15.62
CA GLY A 179 -16.87 -22.32 -16.15
C GLY A 179 -17.24 -23.80 -16.30
N GLY A 180 -18.18 -24.26 -15.48
CA GLY A 180 -18.79 -25.57 -15.62
C GLY A 180 -19.54 -25.61 -16.94
N GLY A 181 -18.85 -26.02 -17.99
CA GLY A 181 -19.42 -26.42 -19.27
C GLY A 181 -19.15 -27.91 -19.45
N GLY A 182 -20.21 -28.71 -19.31
CA GLY A 182 -20.35 -30.06 -19.89
C GLY A 182 -19.70 -31.21 -19.12
N VAL A 183 -20.53 -32.05 -18.49
CA VAL A 183 -20.97 -33.32 -19.09
C VAL A 183 -22.48 -33.45 -18.83
#